data_AF-A0A6D2JMX1-F1
#
_entry.id   AF-A0A6D2JMX1-F1
#
_cell.length_a   1.000
_cell.length_b   1.000
_cell.length_c   1.000
_cell.angle_alpha   90.00
_cell.angle_beta   90.00
_cell.angle_gamma   90.00
#
_symmetry.space_group_name_H-M   'P 1'
#
loop_
_entity.id
_entity.type
_entity.pdbx_description
1 polymer ?
#
loop_
_entity_poly.entity_id
_entity_poly.type
_entity_poly.pdbx_seq_one_letter_code
_entity_poly.pdbx_strand_id
1 'polypeptide(L)'
;MEYWVELAVHYLSGDAHLWWQAAVGRRAVWTWDDFLVEFNAKYFPRQAQDRLQMQFMAIEQDSRSVREYDAEFSRLLVHAGFGMEDEHHLMNRFLERLRMSIQSYKPNVHKLN
;
A
#
# COMPACT_ATOMS: atom_id res chain seq x y z
N MET A 1 -22.27 -13.34 2.78
CA MET A 1 -21.26 -12.26 2.78
C MET A 1 -20.98 -11.70 4.18
N GLU A 2 -21.73 -12.08 5.23
CA GLU A 2 -21.56 -11.57 6.60
C GLU A 2 -20.35 -12.18 7.36
N TYR A 3 -19.92 -13.40 7.00
CA TYR A 3 -18.83 -14.12 7.67
C TYR A 3 -17.48 -13.38 7.68
N TRP A 4 -17.15 -12.61 6.64
CA TRP A 4 -15.87 -11.89 6.55
C TRP A 4 -15.77 -10.73 7.52
N VAL A 5 -16.90 -10.09 7.83
CA VAL A 5 -16.97 -9.02 8.83
C VAL A 5 -16.74 -9.60 10.21
N GLU A 6 -17.44 -10.68 10.55
CA GLU A 6 -17.25 -11.37 11.85
C GLU A 6 -15.82 -11.86 12.03
N LEU A 7 -15.23 -12.45 10.99
CA LEU A 7 -13.84 -12.90 11.01
C LEU A 7 -12.86 -11.74 11.19
N ALA A 8 -13.01 -10.64 10.45
CA ALA A 8 -12.14 -9.48 10.59
C ALA A 8 -12.24 -8.85 11.98
N VAL A 9 -13.46 -8.77 12.53
CA VAL A 9 -13.74 -8.25 13.88
C VAL A 9 -13.09 -9.11 14.96
N HIS A 10 -13.02 -10.43 14.76
CA HIS A 10 -12.33 -11.35 15.67
C HIS A 10 -10.83 -11.03 15.78
N TYR A 11 -10.21 -10.54 14.71
CA TYR A 11 -8.80 -10.13 14.72
C TYR A 11 -8.57 -8.69 15.18
N LEU A 12 -9.62 -7.89 15.37
CA LEU A 12 -9.48 -6.56 15.97
C LEU A 12 -9.19 -6.70 17.46
N SER A 13 -8.20 -5.95 17.94
CA SER A 13 -7.80 -5.92 19.34
C SER A 13 -7.60 -4.48 19.82
N GLY A 14 -7.62 -4.27 21.14
CA GLY A 14 -7.43 -2.96 21.75
C GLY A 14 -8.43 -1.91 21.24
N ASP A 15 -7.90 -0.74 20.88
CA ASP A 15 -8.68 0.41 20.40
C ASP A 15 -9.54 0.09 19.16
N ALA A 16 -9.05 -0.80 18.29
CA ALA A 16 -9.78 -1.21 17.09
C ALA A 16 -11.05 -2.00 17.42
N HIS A 17 -10.98 -2.88 18.43
CA HIS A 17 -12.15 -3.62 18.90
C HIS A 17 -13.17 -2.70 19.59
N LEU A 18 -12.71 -1.79 20.46
CA LEU A 18 -13.57 -0.82 21.15
C LEU A 18 -14.29 0.12 20.18
N TRP A 19 -13.58 0.59 19.15
CA TRP A 19 -14.17 1.37 18.07
C TRP A 19 -15.27 0.59 17.34
N TRP A 20 -15.00 -0.68 17.00
CA TRP A 20 -15.98 -1.49 16.29
C TRP A 20 -17.24 -1.75 17.13
N GLN A 21 -17.10 -1.99 18.44
CA GLN A 21 -18.24 -2.11 19.34
C GLN A 21 -19.13 -0.85 19.37
N ALA A 22 -18.53 0.34 19.24
CA ALA A 22 -19.28 1.59 19.12
C ALA A 22 -19.86 1.83 17.71
N ALA A 23 -19.26 1.22 16.68
CA ALA A 23 -19.73 1.34 15.30
C ALA A 23 -20.87 0.36 14.99
N VAL A 24 -20.82 -0.87 15.49
CA VAL A 24 -21.70 -1.98 15.07
C VAL A 24 -23.17 -1.64 15.24
N GLY A 25 -23.56 -0.91 16.30
CA GLY A 25 -24.94 -0.51 16.57
C GLY A 25 -25.49 0.62 15.70
N ARG A 26 -24.68 1.24 14.84
CA ARG A 26 -25.15 2.32 13.94
C ARG A 26 -26.03 1.82 12.80
N ARG A 27 -26.03 0.51 12.53
CA ARG A 27 -26.81 -0.11 11.45
C ARG A 27 -27.13 -1.57 11.78
N ALA A 28 -28.19 -2.09 11.18
CA ALA A 28 -28.66 -3.45 11.44
C ALA A 28 -27.80 -4.53 10.75
N VAL A 29 -27.21 -4.21 9.59
CA VAL A 29 -26.42 -5.15 8.78
C VAL A 29 -25.13 -4.46 8.34
N TRP A 30 -24.02 -5.21 8.39
CA TRP A 30 -22.72 -4.78 7.91
C TRP A 30 -22.28 -5.67 6.76
N THR A 31 -22.10 -5.08 5.58
CA THR A 31 -21.40 -5.76 4.49
C THR A 31 -19.88 -5.64 4.67
N TRP A 32 -19.13 -6.48 3.95
CA TRP A 32 -17.67 -6.38 3.92
C TRP A 32 -17.20 -5.00 3.42
N ASP A 33 -17.86 -4.46 2.39
CA ASP A 33 -17.54 -3.15 1.83
C ASP A 33 -17.81 -2.03 2.84
N ASP A 34 -18.93 -2.10 3.58
CA ASP A 34 -19.24 -1.15 4.65
C ASP A 34 -18.18 -1.16 5.75
N PHE A 35 -17.77 -2.37 6.18
CA PHE A 35 -16.71 -2.54 7.16
C PHE A 35 -15.40 -1.90 6.67
N LEU A 36 -14.99 -2.18 5.43
CA LEU A 36 -13.77 -1.64 4.85
C LEU A 36 -13.81 -0.11 4.74
N VAL A 37 -14.93 0.48 4.32
CA VAL A 37 -15.06 1.94 4.23
C VAL A 37 -14.87 2.60 5.60
N GLU A 38 -15.55 2.11 6.62
CA GLU A 38 -15.49 2.67 7.98
C GLU A 38 -14.13 2.41 8.65
N PHE A 39 -13.58 1.20 8.47
CA PHE A 39 -12.27 0.82 8.99
C PHE A 39 -11.17 1.68 8.36
N ASN A 40 -11.17 1.82 7.03
CA ASN A 40 -10.20 2.66 6.32
C ASN A 40 -10.38 4.14 6.67
N ALA A 41 -11.62 4.65 6.82
CA ALA A 41 -11.83 6.03 7.24
C ALA A 41 -11.22 6.33 8.63
N LYS A 42 -11.31 5.37 9.56
CA LYS A 42 -10.81 5.52 10.93
C LYS A 42 -9.30 5.31 11.05
N TYR A 43 -8.75 4.28 10.40
CA TYR A 43 -7.36 3.84 10.60
C TYR A 43 -6.44 4.15 9.42
N PHE A 44 -7.01 4.49 8.26
CA PHE A 44 -6.29 4.77 7.02
C PHE A 44 -6.81 6.07 6.38
N PRO A 45 -6.74 7.21 7.11
CA PRO A 45 -7.30 8.48 6.65
C PRO A 45 -6.67 8.92 5.33
N ARG A 46 -7.37 9.76 4.55
CA ARG A 46 -6.90 10.23 3.23
C ARG A 46 -5.46 10.73 3.24
N GLN A 47 -5.03 11.47 4.26
CA GLN A 47 -3.63 11.91 4.36
C GLN A 47 -2.61 10.75 4.42
N ALA A 48 -2.95 9.64 5.07
CA ALA A 48 -2.09 8.46 5.09
C ALA A 48 -2.08 7.78 3.70
N GLN A 49 -3.23 7.72 3.03
CA GLN A 49 -3.34 7.22 1.66
C GLN A 49 -2.53 8.09 0.68
N ASP A 50 -2.69 9.41 0.74
CA ASP A 50 -1.95 10.38 -0.08
C ASP A 50 -0.43 10.25 0.15
N ARG A 51 0.00 10.03 1.40
CA ARG A 51 1.41 9.78 1.71
C ARG A 51 1.92 8.48 1.10
N LEU A 52 1.15 7.40 1.18
CA LEU A 52 1.50 6.13 0.56
C LEU A 52 1.53 6.23 -0.96
N GLN A 53 0.60 6.98 -1.55
CA GLN A 53 0.58 7.26 -2.98
C GLN A 53 1.78 8.11 -3.40
N MET A 54 2.13 9.15 -2.64
CA MET A 54 3.35 9.95 -2.88
C MET A 54 4.61 9.09 -2.75
N GLN A 55 4.70 8.24 -1.74
CA GLN A 55 5.82 7.30 -1.57
C GLN A 55 5.91 6.32 -2.74
N PHE A 56 4.77 5.81 -3.22
CA PHE A 56 4.70 4.94 -4.38
C PHE A 56 5.08 5.65 -5.68
N MET A 57 4.71 6.92 -5.85
CA MET A 57 5.11 7.73 -7.01
C MET A 57 6.60 8.10 -7.00
N ALA A 58 7.18 8.21 -5.81
CA ALA A 58 8.57 8.58 -5.59
C ALA A 58 9.52 7.37 -5.43
N ILE A 59 9.00 6.14 -5.40
CA ILE A 59 9.86 4.98 -5.21
C ILE A 59 10.75 4.76 -6.44
N GLU A 60 12.04 4.67 -6.17
CA GLU A 60 13.09 4.30 -7.12
C GLU A 60 13.98 3.26 -6.45
N GLN A 61 14.62 2.41 -7.26
CA GLN A 61 15.54 1.41 -6.73
C GLN A 61 16.73 2.10 -6.04
N ASP A 62 17.27 3.17 -6.63
CA ASP A 62 18.44 3.90 -6.13
C ASP A 62 19.60 2.93 -5.77
N SER A 63 20.22 3.07 -4.60
CA SER A 63 21.26 2.17 -4.10
C SER A 63 20.74 0.85 -3.50
N ARG A 64 19.42 0.60 -3.51
CA ARG A 64 18.83 -0.61 -2.94
C ARG A 64 19.07 -1.80 -3.86
N SER A 65 19.18 -3.00 -3.27
CA SER A 65 19.14 -4.23 -4.07
C SER A 65 17.77 -4.37 -4.75
N VAL A 66 17.74 -5.09 -5.87
CA VAL A 66 16.49 -5.39 -6.59
C VAL A 66 15.45 -6.02 -5.65
N ARG A 67 15.90 -6.88 -4.73
CA ARG A 67 15.04 -7.56 -3.76
C ARG A 67 14.44 -6.61 -2.72
N GLU A 68 15.21 -5.66 -2.20
CA GLU A 68 14.72 -4.66 -1.26
C GLU A 68 13.74 -3.69 -1.93
N TYR A 69 14.02 -3.32 -3.19
CA TYR A 69 13.12 -2.50 -3.98
C TYR A 69 11.80 -3.23 -4.28
N ASP A 70 11.85 -4.49 -4.71
CA ASP A 70 10.67 -5.31 -4.99
C ASP A 70 9.78 -5.50 -3.76
N ALA A 71 10.37 -5.75 -2.59
CA ALA A 71 9.64 -5.87 -1.33
C ALA A 71 8.92 -4.56 -0.95
N GLU A 72 9.60 -3.41 -1.07
CA GLU A 72 8.99 -2.12 -0.75
C GLU A 72 7.95 -1.70 -1.80
N PHE A 73 8.20 -1.97 -3.09
CA PHE A 73 7.23 -1.74 -4.17
C PHE A 73 5.95 -2.56 -3.94
N SER A 74 6.09 -3.85 -3.63
CA SER A 74 4.96 -4.75 -3.34
C SER A 74 4.16 -4.30 -2.12
N ARG A 75 4.85 -3.87 -1.06
CA ARG A 75 4.21 -3.30 0.14
C ARG A 75 3.39 -2.05 -0.21
N LEU A 76 3.99 -1.11 -0.95
CA LEU A 76 3.30 0.12 -1.34
C LEU A 76 2.15 -0.15 -2.32
N LEU A 77 2.29 -1.15 -3.21
CA LEU A 77 1.24 -1.58 -4.14
C LEU A 77 -0.02 -2.05 -3.41
N VAL A 78 0.12 -2.84 -2.34
CA VAL A 78 -1.04 -3.31 -1.54
C VAL A 78 -1.80 -2.16 -0.89
N HIS A 79 -1.12 -1.08 -0.51
CA HIS A 79 -1.74 0.04 0.19
C HIS A 79 -2.19 1.17 -0.73
N ALA A 80 -1.46 1.44 -1.81
CA ALA A 80 -1.80 2.47 -2.80
C ALA A 80 -2.72 1.93 -3.92
N GLY A 81 -2.73 0.61 -4.15
CA GLY A 81 -3.54 -0.06 -5.17
C GLY A 81 -5.04 -0.01 -4.93
N PHE A 82 -5.49 0.32 -3.71
CA PHE A 82 -6.91 0.52 -3.39
C PHE A 82 -7.57 1.72 -4.11
N GLY A 83 -6.84 2.44 -4.97
CA GLY A 83 -7.40 3.53 -5.79
C GLY A 83 -6.63 3.84 -7.08
N MET A 84 -5.75 2.95 -7.54
CA MET A 84 -4.98 3.15 -8.78
C MET A 84 -5.57 2.32 -9.91
N GLU A 85 -5.95 2.99 -10.99
CA GLU A 85 -6.46 2.37 -12.21
C GLU A 85 -5.36 1.55 -12.91
N ASP A 86 -5.69 0.28 -13.14
CA ASP A 86 -5.03 -0.69 -14.03
C ASP A 86 -3.63 -1.20 -13.62
N GLU A 87 -3.57 -2.51 -13.36
CA GLU A 87 -2.37 -3.31 -13.09
C GLU A 87 -1.28 -3.11 -14.17
N HIS A 88 -1.67 -2.87 -15.43
CA HIS A 88 -0.73 -2.57 -16.52
C HIS A 88 0.04 -1.27 -16.31
N HIS A 89 -0.59 -0.21 -15.80
CA HIS A 89 0.10 1.05 -15.50
C HIS A 89 1.08 0.90 -14.33
N LEU A 90 0.74 0.07 -13.35
CA LEU A 90 1.58 -0.25 -12.19
C LEU A 90 2.82 -1.05 -12.62
N MET A 91 2.63 -2.05 -13.48
CA MET A 91 3.71 -2.88 -14.05
C MET A 91 4.68 -2.04 -14.91
N ASN A 92 4.15 -1.16 -15.76
CA ASN A 92 4.98 -0.29 -16.59
C ASN A 92 5.82 0.67 -15.73
N ARG A 93 5.23 1.28 -14.69
CA ARG A 93 5.98 2.13 -13.75
C ARG A 93 7.06 1.38 -12.99
N PHE A 94 6.80 0.14 -12.56
CA PHE A 94 7.81 -0.70 -11.93
C PHE A 94 9.03 -0.87 -12.85
N LEU A 95 8.79 -1.23 -14.11
CA LEU A 95 9.84 -1.44 -15.11
C LEU A 95 10.60 -0.17 -15.46
N GLU A 96 9.91 0.98 -15.56
CA GLU A 96 10.55 2.28 -15.81
C GLU A 96 11.53 2.65 -14.68
N ARG A 97 11.09 2.56 -13.43
CA ARG A 97 11.93 2.93 -12.26
C ARG A 97 13.04 1.93 -11.98
N LEU A 98 12.82 0.65 -12.27
CA LEU A 98 13.86 -0.39 -12.25
C LEU A 98 14.91 -0.19 -13.36
N ARG A 99 14.49 0.25 -14.55
CA ARG A 99 15.40 0.40 -15.71
C ARG A 99 16.23 1.68 -15.66
N MET A 100 15.75 2.75 -15.02
CA MET A 100 16.51 4.01 -14.86
C MET A 100 17.75 3.87 -13.96
N SER A 101 17.70 3.08 -12.89
CA SER A 101 18.83 2.85 -11.98
C SER A 101 19.95 2.01 -12.61
N ILE A 102 19.61 1.05 -13.47
CA ILE A 102 20.58 0.25 -14.24
C ILE A 102 21.38 1.13 -15.20
N GLN A 103 20.79 2.22 -15.71
CA GLN A 103 21.48 3.21 -16.55
C GLN A 103 22.34 4.18 -15.72
N SER A 104 22.02 4.40 -14.44
CA SER A 104 22.81 5.23 -13.52
C SER A 104 24.06 4.53 -12.99
N TYR A 105 24.11 3.20 -13.02
CA TYR A 105 25.34 2.44 -12.78
C TYR A 105 26.22 2.45 -14.03
N LYS A 106 26.80 3.61 -14.35
CA LYS A 106 28.08 3.64 -15.06
C LYS A 106 29.16 3.49 -14.01
N PRO A 107 29.85 2.34 -13.89
CA PRO A 107 31.07 2.32 -13.10
C PRO A 107 31.98 3.40 -13.68
N ASN A 108 32.51 4.26 -12.81
CA ASN A 108 33.55 5.22 -13.15
C ASN A 108 34.82 4.44 -13.56
N VAL A 109 34.80 3.87 -14.75
CA VAL A 109 36.00 3.50 -15.48
C VAL A 109 36.56 4.81 -15.97
N HIS A 110 37.52 5.37 -15.24
CA HIS A 110 38.62 6.25 -15.68
C HIS A 110 39.01 7.22 -14.56
N LYS A 111 39.78 6.73 -13.58
CA LYS A 111 40.99 7.36 -13.01
C LYS A 111 41.82 6.25 -12.37
N LEU A 112 43.11 6.05 -12.55
CA LEU A 112 44.16 6.58 -13.41
C LEU A 112 45.34 5.61 -13.19
N ASN A 113 46.19 5.49 -14.21
CA ASN A 113 47.53 4.91 -14.11
C ASN A 113 48.38 5.56 -13.02
#